data_AF-A0A265UXR0-F1
#
_entry.id   AF-A0A265UXR0-F1
#
_cell.length_a   1.000
_cell.length_b   1.000
_cell.length_c   1.000
_cell.angle_alpha   90.00
_cell.angle_beta   90.00
_cell.angle_gamma   90.00
#
_symmetry.space_group_name_H-M   'P 1'
#
loop_
_entity.id
_entity.type
_entity.pdbx_description
1 polymer ?
#
loop_
_entity_poly.entity_id
_entity_poly.type
_entity_poly.pdbx_seq_one_letter_code
_entity_poly.pdbx_strand_id
1 'polypeptide(L)'
;MKYAIGEIVLVVIGILIALQINEWNNERNRKKTEKIIIEQLKADLKKSITELEEVKVFSNESARASAIVCHAFWKEGTPHDSIYKYLRRPRGNTVASPTFGTSRSLVNSGNITLLKSNILKTT
;
A
#
# COMPACT_ATOMS: atom_id res chain seq x y z
N MET A 1 13.28 -61.58 -10.19
CA MET A 1 11.97 -60.90 -10.04
C MET A 1 11.88 -60.05 -8.75
N LYS A 2 12.00 -60.62 -7.53
CA LYS A 2 11.86 -59.87 -6.27
C LYS A 2 12.89 -58.73 -6.07
N TYR A 3 14.14 -58.95 -6.45
CA TYR A 3 15.20 -57.93 -6.35
C TYR A 3 14.96 -56.71 -7.25
N ALA A 4 14.48 -56.92 -8.48
CA ALA A 4 14.20 -55.82 -9.42
C ALA A 4 13.02 -54.93 -8.99
N ILE A 5 12.02 -55.51 -8.32
CA ILE A 5 10.88 -54.74 -7.77
C ILE A 5 11.35 -53.86 -6.60
N GLY A 6 12.24 -54.38 -5.74
CA GLY A 6 12.80 -53.61 -4.63
C GLY A 6 13.59 -52.39 -5.11
N GLU A 7 14.38 -52.54 -6.17
CA GLU A 7 15.16 -51.45 -6.76
C GLU A 7 14.25 -50.37 -7.39
N ILE A 8 13.20 -50.77 -8.11
CA ILE A 8 12.22 -49.82 -8.67
C ILE A 8 11.52 -49.03 -7.56
N VAL A 9 11.06 -49.69 -6.49
CA VAL A 9 10.41 -49.01 -5.35
C VAL A 9 11.35 -48.02 -4.69
N LEU A 10 12.63 -48.39 -4.53
CA LEU A 10 13.63 -47.54 -3.89
C LEU A 10 13.96 -46.31 -4.75
N VAL A 11 14.05 -46.47 -6.08
CA VAL A 11 14.19 -45.37 -7.03
C VAL A 11 12.98 -44.43 -7.00
N VAL A 12 11.76 -44.98 -6.98
CA VAL A 12 10.53 -44.19 -6.91
C VAL A 12 10.46 -43.38 -5.61
N ILE A 13 10.80 -43.97 -4.47
CA ILE A 13 10.87 -43.25 -3.19
C ILE A 13 11.91 -42.13 -3.26
N GLY A 14 13.07 -42.39 -3.87
CA GLY A 14 14.11 -41.36 -4.07
C GLY A 14 13.61 -40.17 -4.88
N ILE A 15 12.92 -40.42 -6.00
CA ILE A 15 12.34 -39.36 -6.85
C ILE A 15 11.26 -38.57 -6.09
N LEU A 16 10.37 -39.26 -5.36
CA LEU A 16 9.31 -38.62 -4.60
C LEU A 16 9.85 -37.73 -3.48
N ILE A 17 10.91 -38.16 -2.78
CA ILE A 17 11.58 -37.35 -1.75
C ILE A 17 12.26 -36.14 -2.40
N ALA A 18 12.94 -36.32 -3.53
CA ALA A 18 13.58 -35.22 -4.25
C ALA A 18 12.56 -34.15 -4.69
N LEU A 19 11.41 -34.58 -5.23
CA LEU A 19 10.32 -33.69 -5.60
C LEU A 19 9.72 -32.97 -4.38
N GLN A 20 9.51 -33.69 -3.27
CA GLN A 20 8.99 -33.09 -2.03
C GLN A 20 9.92 -32.02 -1.46
N ILE A 21 11.23 -32.26 -1.46
CA ILE A 21 12.22 -31.27 -0.99
C ILE A 21 12.20 -30.02 -1.89
N ASN A 22 12.12 -30.20 -3.21
CA ASN A 22 12.04 -29.09 -4.16
C ASN A 22 10.78 -28.25 -3.94
N GLU A 23 9.62 -28.89 -3.79
CA GLU A 23 8.35 -28.21 -3.57
C GLU A 23 8.32 -27.47 -2.21
N TRP A 24 8.89 -28.08 -1.16
CA TRP A 24 9.01 -27.44 0.15
C TRP A 24 9.88 -26.18 0.13
N ASN A 25 11.01 -26.23 -0.58
CA ASN A 25 11.88 -25.07 -0.75
C ASN A 25 11.17 -23.94 -1.52
N ASN A 26 10.43 -24.29 -2.58
CA ASN A 26 9.64 -23.33 -3.35
C ASN A 26 8.54 -22.68 -2.50
N GLU A 27 7.80 -23.48 -1.70
CA GLU A 27 6.75 -22.95 -0.81
C GLU A 27 7.35 -22.02 0.26
N ARG A 28 8.52 -22.36 0.81
CA ARG A 28 9.22 -21.49 1.77
C ARG A 28 9.57 -20.14 1.15
N ASN A 29 10.11 -20.15 -0.08
CA ASN A 29 10.45 -18.92 -0.81
C ASN A 29 9.20 -18.10 -1.16
N ARG A 30 8.11 -18.75 -1.54
CA ARG A 30 6.82 -18.11 -1.81
C ARG A 30 6.27 -17.41 -0.55
N LYS A 31 6.27 -18.08 0.61
CA LYS A 31 5.85 -17.49 1.90
C LYS A 31 6.72 -16.30 2.32
N LYS A 32 8.03 -16.37 2.10
CA LYS A 32 8.94 -15.25 2.38
C LYS A 32 8.59 -14.03 1.52
N THR A 33 8.35 -14.25 0.24
CA THR A 33 7.99 -13.20 -0.72
C THR A 33 6.62 -12.59 -0.37
N GLU A 34 5.63 -13.42 -0.05
CA GLU A 34 4.31 -12.98 0.40
C GLU A 34 4.40 -12.08 1.64
N LYS A 35 5.20 -12.46 2.64
CA LYS A 35 5.40 -11.64 3.84
C LYS A 35 5.97 -10.26 3.51
N ILE A 36 6.97 -10.19 2.63
CA ILE A 36 7.57 -8.92 2.20
C ILE A 36 6.53 -8.03 1.52
N ILE A 37 5.72 -8.59 0.63
CA ILE A 37 4.66 -7.86 -0.07
C ILE A 37 3.64 -7.30 0.93
N ILE A 38 3.21 -8.11 1.91
CA ILE A 38 2.25 -7.67 2.93
C ILE A 38 2.84 -6.55 3.79
N GLU A 39 4.11 -6.65 4.18
CA GLU A 39 4.78 -5.61 4.96
C GLU A 39 4.90 -4.30 4.18
N GLN A 40 5.23 -4.36 2.89
CA GLN A 40 5.27 -3.20 2.00
C GLN A 40 3.89 -2.56 1.85
N LEU A 41 2.85 -3.37 1.60
CA LEU A 41 1.48 -2.86 1.48
C LEU A 41 1.02 -2.15 2.76
N LYS A 42 1.34 -2.74 3.92
CA LYS A 42 1.02 -2.12 5.22
C LYS A 42 1.74 -0.79 5.41
N ALA A 43 3.01 -0.70 5.00
CA ALA A 43 3.78 0.53 5.07
C ALA A 43 3.19 1.62 4.17
N ASP A 44 2.83 1.29 2.93
CA ASP A 44 2.20 2.20 1.97
C ASP A 44 0.85 2.73 2.46
N LEU A 45 0.02 1.84 3.01
CA LEU A 45 -1.27 2.23 3.59
C LEU A 45 -1.08 3.17 4.79
N LYS A 46 -0.11 2.87 5.67
CA LYS A 46 0.19 3.72 6.82
C LYS A 46 0.66 5.11 6.36
N LYS A 47 1.53 5.17 5.36
CA LYS A 47 2.01 6.43 4.77
C LYS A 47 0.86 7.23 4.17
N SER A 48 -0.02 6.57 3.42
CA SER A 48 -1.20 7.21 2.81
C SER A 48 -2.16 7.78 3.86
N ILE A 49 -2.34 7.10 4.99
CA ILE A 49 -3.15 7.61 6.11
C ILE A 49 -2.52 8.89 6.67
N THR A 50 -1.21 8.90 6.93
CA THR A 50 -0.51 10.09 7.43
C THR A 50 -0.61 11.26 6.46
N GLU A 51 -0.41 11.04 5.17
CA GLU A 51 -0.56 12.08 4.13
C GLU A 51 -2.00 12.64 4.09
N LEU A 52 -3.01 11.77 4.23
CA LEU A 52 -4.41 12.21 4.29
C LEU A 52 -4.72 13.02 5.55
N GLU A 53 -4.15 12.67 6.70
CA GLU A 53 -4.28 13.45 7.94
C GLU A 53 -3.68 14.84 7.79
N GLU A 54 -2.49 14.95 7.19
CA GLU A 54 -1.85 16.24 6.91
C GLU A 54 -2.70 17.11 5.97
N VAL A 55 -3.25 16.52 4.90
CA VAL A 55 -4.15 17.24 3.99
C VAL A 55 -5.44 17.65 4.67
N LYS A 56 -6.00 16.82 5.56
CA LYS A 56 -7.20 17.18 6.33
C LYS A 56 -6.95 18.37 7.25
N VAL A 57 -5.81 18.40 7.94
CA VAL A 57 -5.42 19.54 8.79
C VAL A 57 -5.28 20.80 7.93
N PHE A 58 -4.52 20.70 6.83
CA PHE A 58 -4.31 21.82 5.92
C PHE A 58 -5.62 22.36 5.32
N SER A 59 -6.51 21.47 4.90
CA SER A 59 -7.83 21.84 4.34
C SER A 59 -8.70 22.53 5.38
N ASN A 60 -8.69 22.07 6.64
CA ASN A 60 -9.47 22.68 7.71
C ASN A 60 -8.91 24.07 8.10
N GLU A 61 -7.59 24.21 8.17
CA GLU A 61 -6.94 25.52 8.37
C GLU A 61 -7.27 26.50 7.24
N SER A 62 -7.24 26.03 5.99
CA SER A 62 -7.55 26.83 4.80
C SER A 62 -9.02 27.25 4.76
N ALA A 63 -9.95 26.35 5.12
CA ALA A 63 -11.37 26.67 5.24
C ALA A 63 -11.62 27.73 6.33
N ARG A 64 -11.00 27.59 7.51
CA ARG A 64 -11.08 28.59 8.59
C ARG A 64 -10.51 29.94 8.17
N ALA A 65 -9.35 29.96 7.54
CA ALA A 65 -8.73 31.20 7.05
C ALA A 65 -9.64 31.89 6.03
N SER A 66 -10.24 31.13 5.11
CA SER A 66 -11.18 31.65 4.11
C SER A 66 -12.44 32.23 4.76
N ALA A 67 -12.98 31.58 5.79
CA ALA A 67 -14.14 32.09 6.54
C ALA A 67 -13.84 33.41 7.27
N ILE A 68 -12.67 33.53 7.91
CA ILE A 68 -12.22 34.76 8.57
C ILE A 68 -12.10 35.90 7.55
N VAL A 69 -11.49 35.64 6.40
CA VAL A 69 -11.37 36.61 5.31
C VAL A 69 -12.76 37.06 4.85
N CYS A 70 -13.67 36.13 4.53
CA CYS A 70 -15.03 36.49 4.10
C CYS A 70 -15.77 37.34 5.14
N HIS A 71 -15.63 37.00 6.43
CA HIS A 71 -16.24 37.76 7.52
C HIS A 71 -15.60 39.16 7.69
N ALA A 72 -14.28 39.29 7.50
CA ALA A 72 -13.57 40.56 7.61
C ALA A 72 -13.89 41.51 6.44
N PHE A 73 -14.13 40.98 5.24
CA PHE A 73 -14.49 41.78 4.06
C PHE A 73 -15.94 42.29 4.09
N TRP A 74 -16.86 41.61 4.80
CA TRP A 74 -18.28 41.99 4.83
C TRP A 74 -18.64 42.98 5.94
N LYS A 75 -17.75 43.25 6.91
CA LYS A 75 -17.86 44.39 7.82
C LYS A 75 -17.01 45.52 7.26
N GLU A 76 -17.64 46.63 6.91
CA GLU A 76 -17.01 47.81 6.31
C GLU A 76 -15.72 48.22 7.04
N GLY A 77 -14.64 48.38 6.27
CA GLY A 77 -13.33 48.84 6.72
C GLY A 77 -12.25 47.76 6.62
N THR A 78 -11.42 47.85 5.57
CA THR A 78 -10.28 46.96 5.30
C THR A 78 -9.35 46.81 6.51
N PRO A 79 -9.19 45.60 7.08
CA PRO A 79 -8.27 45.43 8.20
C PRO A 79 -6.83 45.07 7.78
N HIS A 80 -5.90 45.71 8.51
CA HIS A 80 -4.46 45.52 8.72
C HIS A 80 -3.74 44.27 8.15
N ASP A 81 -2.44 44.45 7.84
CA ASP A 81 -1.44 43.50 7.32
C ASP A 81 -1.52 42.05 7.83
N SER A 82 -2.07 41.80 9.02
CA SER A 82 -2.37 40.46 9.55
C SER A 82 -3.29 39.62 8.64
N ILE A 83 -4.19 40.23 7.86
CA ILE A 83 -5.08 39.48 6.93
C ILE A 83 -4.30 38.80 5.80
N TYR A 84 -3.17 39.38 5.38
CA TYR A 84 -2.33 38.82 4.32
C TYR A 84 -1.84 37.39 4.63
N LYS A 85 -1.57 37.10 5.91
CA LYS A 85 -1.20 35.74 6.37
C LYS A 85 -2.31 34.71 6.14
N TYR A 86 -3.56 35.11 6.31
CA TYR A 86 -4.73 34.24 6.12
C TYR A 86 -5.12 34.11 4.64
N LEU A 87 -4.85 35.12 3.82
CA LEU A 87 -5.02 35.10 2.36
C LEU A 87 -4.03 34.16 1.64
N ARG A 88 -2.86 33.89 2.23
CA ARG A 88 -1.83 33.04 1.60
C ARG A 88 -2.09 31.54 1.72
N ARG A 89 -2.87 31.10 2.73
CA ARG A 89 -3.14 29.68 3.00
C ARG A 89 -4.03 28.97 1.97
N PRO A 90 -5.15 29.55 1.49
CA PRO A 90 -6.03 28.85 0.55
C PRO A 90 -5.50 28.75 -0.90
N ARG A 91 -4.28 29.23 -1.20
CA ARG A 91 -3.73 29.24 -2.57
C ARG A 91 -3.20 27.89 -3.08
N GLY A 92 -3.30 26.80 -2.31
CA GLY A 92 -2.87 25.49 -2.77
C GLY A 92 -3.86 24.41 -2.37
N ASN A 93 -4.60 23.84 -3.33
CA ASN A 93 -5.27 22.57 -3.10
C ASN A 93 -4.23 21.46 -3.27
N THR A 94 -3.67 20.96 -2.17
CA THR A 94 -2.98 19.65 -2.21
C THR A 94 -4.05 18.58 -2.36
N VAL A 95 -4.22 18.09 -3.58
CA VAL A 95 -5.00 16.87 -3.82
C VAL A 95 -4.13 15.71 -3.33
N ALA A 96 -4.38 15.23 -2.11
CA ALA A 96 -3.83 13.94 -1.66
C ALA A 96 -4.38 12.86 -2.58
N SER A 97 -3.57 12.45 -3.55
CA SER A 97 -3.84 11.25 -4.33
C SER A 97 -3.25 10.08 -3.57
N PRO A 98 -4.05 9.13 -3.05
CA PRO A 98 -3.51 7.96 -2.37
C PRO A 98 -2.49 7.26 -3.29
N THR A 99 -1.26 7.09 -2.81
CA THR A 99 -0.20 6.45 -3.58
C THR A 99 -0.44 4.94 -3.65
N PHE A 100 -1.04 4.48 -4.75
CA PHE A 100 -1.23 3.07 -5.08
C PHE A 100 0.02 2.42 -5.69
N GLY A 101 1.23 2.84 -5.29
CA GLY A 101 2.48 2.43 -5.92
C GLY A 101 2.69 0.92 -5.89
N THR A 102 2.52 0.30 -4.73
CA THR A 102 2.70 -1.15 -4.55
C THR A 102 1.54 -1.95 -5.13
N SER A 103 0.29 -1.51 -4.96
CA SER A 103 -0.87 -2.20 -5.56
C SER A 103 -0.83 -2.15 -7.10
N ARG A 104 -0.51 -0.99 -7.69
CA ARG A 104 -0.32 -0.87 -9.14
C ARG A 104 0.88 -1.66 -9.64
N SER A 105 1.97 -1.71 -8.88
CA SER A 105 3.12 -2.55 -9.22
C SER A 105 2.79 -4.04 -9.13
N LEU A 106 2.02 -4.49 -8.14
CA LEU A 106 1.59 -5.89 -7.99
C LEU A 106 0.65 -6.34 -9.12
N VAL A 107 -0.25 -5.45 -9.55
CA VAL A 107 -1.14 -5.70 -10.69
C VAL A 107 -0.35 -5.72 -12.00
N ASN A 108 0.50 -4.71 -12.24
CA ASN A 108 1.27 -4.60 -13.49
C ASN A 108 2.39 -5.64 -13.62
N SER A 109 2.94 -6.14 -12.49
CA SER A 109 4.00 -7.17 -12.49
C SER A 109 3.49 -8.61 -12.50
N GLY A 110 2.17 -8.83 -12.42
CA GLY A 110 1.59 -10.19 -12.35
C GLY A 110 1.85 -10.93 -11.03
N ASN A 111 2.54 -10.30 -10.08
CA ASN A 111 2.89 -10.86 -8.77
C ASN A 111 1.69 -11.03 -7.82
N ILE A 112 0.50 -10.54 -8.21
CA ILE A 112 -0.76 -10.79 -7.48
C ILE A 112 -1.06 -12.30 -7.32
N THR A 113 -0.51 -13.14 -8.20
CA THR A 113 -0.62 -14.61 -8.13
C THR A 113 0.13 -15.22 -6.94
N LEU A 114 1.16 -14.53 -6.41
CA LEU A 114 1.97 -14.98 -5.28
C LEU A 114 1.27 -14.81 -3.92
N LEU A 115 0.22 -13.99 -3.86
CA LEU A 115 -0.60 -13.82 -2.67
C LEU A 115 -1.55 -15.03 -2.54
N LYS A 116 -1.51 -15.71 -1.39
CA LYS A 116 -2.39 -16.86 -1.13
C LYS A 116 -3.78 -16.41 -0.67
N SER A 117 -3.88 -15.21 -0.09
CA SER A 117 -5.13 -14.63 0.39
C SER A 117 -6.04 -14.18 -0.76
N ASN A 118 -7.15 -14.89 -0.98
CA ASN A 118 -8.18 -14.49 -1.94
C ASN A 118 -8.88 -13.18 -1.56
N ILE A 119 -8.86 -12.79 -0.28
CA ILE A 119 -9.49 -11.55 0.21
C ILE A 119 -8.75 -10.32 -0.35
N LEU A 120 -7.43 -10.41 -0.54
CA LEU A 120 -6.61 -9.31 -1.08
C LEU A 120 -6.57 -9.27 -2.62
N LYS A 121 -7.17 -10.26 -3.30
CA LYS A 121 -7.24 -10.33 -4.77
C LYS A 121 -8.51 -9.68 -5.35
N THR A 122 -9.48 -9.35 -4.50
CA THR A 122 -10.84 -9.00 -4.92
C THR A 122 -11.18 -7.57 -4.47
N THR A 123 -10.54 -6.57 -5.05
CA THR A 123 -10.99 -5.16 -5.10
C THR A 123 -10.24 -4.48 -6.25
#